data_AF-A0A9D5GPQ0-F1
#
_entry.id   AF-A0A9D5GPQ0-F1
#
_cell.length_a   1.000
_cell.length_b   1.000
_cell.length_c   1.000
_cell.angle_alpha   90.00
_cell.angle_beta   90.00
_cell.angle_gamma   90.00
#
_symmetry.space_group_name_H-M   'P 1'
#
loop_
_entity.id
_entity.type
_entity.pdbx_description
1 polymer ?
#
loop_
_entity_poly.entity_id
_entity_poly.type
_entity_poly.pdbx_seq_one_letter_code
_entity_poly.pdbx_strand_id
1 'polypeptide(L)'
;MMILLATLFLSVGLINLDFTKDWWRGQRLRLAIGLPIVFVYCYETMPPLVFPQALSLLLLTFVPNAVYSLMDAARSAVTIRALRIVSRRRMPALPYVIGAVALGLWLLILIIAPVVDANGLRDLAGAQITSAPPPAAKPQHLRIVPQVSAAFEGDKVVGQLGSYYEIDADKYNIQPVNGQLQWVAPLQFRDFIKWVTRGTTPGVVEVSAEKPDQAARLLLGEPMRYVPSAFLWADLKRHVYSAYGYRQILELTLQLDDKEKPMYLATLGRPTIGWSGEVVTGVVIVDPVTGAMQNYAREDFARLPGWVKRVYPPELVWQYNEWFGLYVHGWLNARLSQRDVHLPARGEVFGVIDPAKQFAWFCDHTSPSANDRSMTGYTYTDTVTGKMTYYTGFNGYFNSQAADTSVGAFPTVRQAQLIPQQPVLYNLFARPTWIVPTVADNGKYQTLGLVLADGGHTIVGSVNASNPEADAVAQLQAFVAARASPGRNGGNADAGAVSRNGIVDRVAVVGDSLYVTLRGDRRIYRIELSAPNAALTRAGDRATVTFVGGKAGVPL
;
A
#
# COMPACT_ATOMS: atom_id res chain seq x y z
N MET A 1 -30.94 14.45 0.56
CA MET A 1 -31.60 14.28 1.87
C MET A 1 -30.58 14.29 3.02
N MET A 2 -29.50 13.49 2.97
CA MET A 2 -28.54 13.41 4.08
C MET A 2 -27.86 14.73 4.47
N ILE A 3 -27.47 15.57 3.52
CA ILE A 3 -26.85 16.88 3.82
C ILE A 3 -27.79 17.74 4.68
N LEU A 4 -29.08 17.78 4.35
CA LEU A 4 -30.08 18.51 5.14
C LEU A 4 -30.23 17.92 6.55
N LEU A 5 -30.19 16.59 6.69
CA LEU A 5 -30.22 15.92 7.99
C LEU A 5 -28.97 16.24 8.81
N ALA A 6 -27.78 16.23 8.20
CA ALA A 6 -26.54 16.61 8.85
C ALA A 6 -26.57 18.07 9.30
N THR A 7 -27.05 18.98 8.44
CA THR A 7 -27.22 20.40 8.79
C THR A 7 -28.20 20.56 9.95
N LEU A 8 -29.35 19.87 9.91
CA LEU A 8 -30.33 19.92 10.99
C LEU A 8 -29.72 19.40 12.30
N PHE A 9 -29.03 18.26 12.26
CA PHE A 9 -28.37 17.66 13.41
C PHE A 9 -27.32 18.61 14.02
N LEU A 10 -26.39 19.12 13.22
CA LEU A 10 -25.35 20.03 13.69
C LEU A 10 -25.92 21.41 14.10
N SER A 11 -27.06 21.83 13.54
CA SER A 11 -27.72 23.07 13.96
C SER A 11 -28.28 23.02 15.38
N VAL A 12 -28.43 21.83 15.97
CA VAL A 12 -28.81 21.69 17.39
C VAL A 12 -27.76 22.35 18.30
N GLY A 13 -26.48 22.30 17.95
CA GLY A 13 -25.44 23.00 18.71
C GLY A 13 -25.46 24.52 18.55
N LEU A 14 -26.27 25.05 17.62
CA LEU A 14 -26.56 26.48 17.48
C LEU A 14 -27.62 27.00 18.49
N ILE A 15 -28.22 26.12 19.30
CA ILE A 15 -29.24 26.51 20.29
C ILE A 15 -28.61 27.22 21.49
N ASN A 16 -29.10 28.43 21.78
CA ASN A 16 -28.77 29.20 22.98
C ASN A 16 -29.40 28.57 24.24
N LEU A 17 -28.62 28.36 25.30
CA LEU A 17 -29.06 27.71 26.54
C LEU A 17 -29.51 28.68 27.66
N ASP A 18 -29.52 30.00 27.42
CA ASP A 18 -29.82 31.03 28.43
C ASP A 18 -31.34 31.29 28.63
N PHE A 19 -32.19 30.97 27.64
CA PHE A 19 -33.66 31.09 27.69
C PHE A 19 -34.21 32.39 28.33
N THR A 20 -33.58 33.54 28.08
CA THR A 20 -33.98 34.87 28.57
C THR A 20 -35.22 35.44 27.85
N LYS A 21 -35.76 36.56 28.35
CA LYS A 21 -36.98 37.20 27.80
C LYS A 21 -36.84 37.62 26.31
N ASP A 22 -35.63 37.93 25.86
CA ASP A 22 -35.29 38.25 24.46
C ASP A 22 -34.67 37.07 23.69
N TRP A 23 -34.73 35.86 24.25
CA TRP A 23 -34.09 34.66 23.67
C TRP A 23 -34.47 34.42 22.22
N TRP A 24 -35.75 34.60 21.88
CA TRP A 24 -36.24 34.43 20.51
C TRP A 24 -35.56 35.35 19.49
N ARG A 25 -35.25 36.61 19.85
CA ARG A 25 -34.58 37.55 18.95
C ARG A 25 -33.13 37.15 18.72
N GLY A 26 -32.42 36.82 19.79
CA GLY A 26 -31.03 36.35 19.71
C GLY A 26 -30.90 35.00 19.00
N GLN A 27 -31.82 34.06 19.27
CA GLN A 27 -31.82 32.74 18.67
C GLN A 27 -32.11 32.79 17.17
N ARG A 28 -33.03 33.65 16.73
CA ARG A 28 -33.30 33.85 15.29
C ARG A 28 -32.08 34.34 14.54
N LEU A 29 -31.35 35.33 15.09
CA LEU A 29 -30.13 35.84 14.47
C LEU A 29 -29.04 34.76 14.38
N ARG A 30 -28.86 33.97 15.45
CA ARG A 30 -27.91 32.86 15.49
C ARG A 30 -28.22 31.79 14.44
N LEU A 31 -29.49 31.39 14.32
CA LEU A 31 -29.89 30.43 13.29
C LEU A 31 -29.77 31.01 11.88
N ALA A 32 -30.12 32.30 11.68
CA ALA A 32 -30.04 32.95 10.38
C ALA A 32 -28.60 33.01 9.83
N ILE A 33 -27.60 33.19 10.70
CA ILE A 33 -26.18 33.22 10.31
C ILE A 33 -25.56 31.82 10.34
N GLY A 34 -25.82 31.06 11.41
CA GLY A 34 -25.17 29.78 11.66
C GLY A 34 -25.67 28.67 10.74
N LEU A 35 -26.97 28.65 10.39
CA LEU A 35 -27.52 27.59 9.54
C LEU A 35 -26.93 27.60 8.11
N PRO A 36 -26.75 28.75 7.44
CA PRO A 36 -26.00 28.80 6.18
C PRO A 36 -24.56 28.31 6.31
N ILE A 37 -23.84 28.67 7.38
CA ILE A 37 -22.45 28.25 7.61
C ILE A 37 -22.38 26.73 7.80
N VAL A 38 -23.24 26.18 8.66
CA VAL A 38 -23.32 24.73 8.90
C VAL A 38 -23.76 24.00 7.64
N PHE A 39 -24.66 24.56 6.84
CA PHE A 39 -25.06 23.99 5.57
C PHE A 39 -23.88 23.89 4.59
N VAL A 40 -23.14 24.99 4.39
CA VAL A 40 -21.94 25.00 3.55
C VAL A 40 -20.90 24.01 4.08
N TYR A 41 -20.67 23.98 5.39
CA TYR A 41 -19.78 23.01 6.02
C TYR A 41 -20.20 21.55 5.73
N CYS A 42 -21.47 21.21 5.94
CA CYS A 42 -21.99 19.86 5.66
C CYS A 42 -21.91 19.51 4.18
N TYR A 43 -22.12 20.48 3.29
CA TYR A 43 -22.10 20.30 1.85
C TYR A 43 -20.69 20.02 1.30
N GLU A 44 -19.69 20.73 1.83
CA GLU A 44 -18.29 20.60 1.41
C GLU A 44 -17.60 19.41 2.09
N THR A 45 -17.75 19.26 3.41
CA THR A 45 -17.01 18.25 4.17
C THR A 45 -17.67 16.88 4.14
N MET A 46 -18.99 16.83 3.92
CA MET A 46 -19.79 15.59 3.97
C MET A 46 -19.47 14.76 5.22
N PRO A 47 -19.66 15.33 6.42
CA PRO A 47 -19.20 14.72 7.65
C PRO A 47 -20.00 13.45 7.92
N PRO A 48 -19.35 12.33 8.24
CA PRO A 48 -20.06 11.10 8.57
C PRO A 48 -20.84 11.29 9.88
N LEU A 49 -22.13 10.97 9.84
CA LEU A 49 -23.01 11.03 11.01
C LEU A 49 -22.90 9.75 11.86
N VAL A 50 -21.66 9.35 12.16
CA VAL A 50 -21.34 8.14 12.94
C VAL A 50 -20.71 8.52 14.28
N PHE A 51 -21.04 7.81 15.34
CA PHE A 51 -20.41 7.99 16.64
C PHE A 51 -18.95 7.46 16.62
N PRO A 52 -17.97 8.14 17.25
CA PRO A 52 -18.09 9.38 18.04
C PRO A 52 -17.95 10.68 17.21
N GLN A 53 -17.57 10.60 15.93
CA GLN A 53 -17.30 11.75 15.06
C GLN A 53 -18.48 12.74 15.01
N ALA A 54 -19.71 12.24 14.83
CA ALA A 54 -20.91 13.06 14.79
C ALA A 54 -21.12 13.86 16.08
N LEU A 55 -20.90 13.23 17.24
CA LEU A 55 -21.03 13.91 18.53
C LEU A 55 -19.92 14.95 18.72
N SER A 56 -18.68 14.65 18.32
CA SER A 56 -17.59 15.62 18.35
C SER A 56 -17.89 16.85 17.49
N LEU A 57 -18.42 16.65 16.28
CA LEU A 57 -18.81 17.73 15.39
C LEU A 57 -19.97 18.54 15.96
N LEU A 58 -20.98 17.87 16.52
CA LEU A 58 -22.08 18.54 17.20
C LEU A 58 -21.56 19.41 18.36
N LEU A 59 -20.72 18.86 19.24
CA LEU A 59 -20.15 19.60 20.35
C LEU A 59 -19.24 20.75 19.89
N LEU A 60 -18.55 20.61 18.76
CA LEU A 60 -17.76 21.69 18.17
C LEU A 60 -18.63 22.88 17.76
N THR A 61 -19.84 22.65 17.24
CA THR A 61 -20.77 23.74 16.91
C THR A 61 -21.25 24.55 18.12
N PHE A 62 -21.09 24.03 19.35
CA PHE A 62 -21.33 24.81 20.57
C PHE A 62 -20.24 25.85 20.86
N VAL A 63 -19.02 25.70 20.32
CA VAL A 63 -17.89 26.59 20.63
C VAL A 63 -18.16 28.05 20.22
N PRO A 64 -18.57 28.36 18.97
CA PRO A 64 -18.93 29.72 18.59
C PRO A 64 -20.05 30.30 19.48
N ASN A 65 -20.98 29.45 19.90
CA ASN A 65 -22.08 29.82 20.77
C ASN A 65 -21.64 30.18 22.20
N ALA A 66 -20.73 29.37 22.76
CA ALA A 66 -20.12 29.64 24.04
C ALA A 66 -19.31 30.93 23.99
N VAL A 67 -18.48 31.12 22.95
CA VAL A 67 -17.65 32.32 22.76
C VAL A 67 -18.50 33.58 22.63
N TYR A 68 -19.50 33.59 21.73
CA TYR A 68 -20.38 34.75 21.57
C TYR A 68 -21.10 35.11 22.87
N SER A 69 -21.61 34.11 23.59
CA SER A 69 -22.35 34.34 24.83
C SER A 69 -21.45 34.78 25.98
N LEU A 70 -20.21 34.28 26.05
CA LEU A 70 -19.17 34.75 26.99
C LEU A 70 -18.76 36.20 26.68
N MET A 71 -18.58 36.55 25.41
CA MET A 71 -18.26 37.92 24.99
C MET A 71 -19.38 38.89 25.33
N ASP A 72 -20.65 38.53 25.10
CA ASP A 72 -21.79 39.36 25.45
C ASP A 72 -21.97 39.49 26.98
N ALA A 73 -21.76 38.39 27.72
CA ALA A 73 -21.72 38.41 29.18
C ALA A 73 -20.61 39.34 29.69
N ALA A 74 -19.40 39.28 29.13
CA ALA A 74 -18.29 40.17 29.49
C ALA A 74 -18.62 41.64 29.18
N ARG A 75 -19.15 41.93 27.98
CA ARG A 75 -19.62 43.28 27.60
C ARG A 75 -20.69 43.81 28.55
N SER A 76 -21.65 42.97 28.93
CA SER A 76 -22.72 43.32 29.87
C SER A 76 -22.16 43.61 31.27
N ALA A 77 -21.18 42.83 31.74
CA ALA A 77 -20.54 43.04 33.03
C ALA A 77 -19.72 44.34 33.08
N VAL A 78 -19.00 44.66 32.00
CA VAL A 78 -18.25 45.92 31.86
C VAL A 78 -19.20 47.13 31.83
N THR A 79 -20.27 47.07 31.04
CA THR A 79 -21.26 48.16 30.97
C THR A 79 -22.01 48.36 32.29
N ILE A 80 -22.39 47.28 33.00
CA ILE A 80 -23.01 47.38 34.33
C ILE A 80 -22.06 48.07 35.32
N ARG A 81 -20.77 47.68 35.33
CA ARG A 81 -19.75 48.32 36.19
C ARG A 81 -19.51 49.78 35.82
N ALA A 82 -19.41 50.10 34.53
CA ALA A 82 -19.16 51.45 34.05
C ALA A 82 -20.33 52.42 34.30
N LEU A 83 -21.57 51.94 34.18
CA LEU A 83 -22.78 52.77 34.28
C LEU A 83 -23.47 52.72 35.66
N ARG A 84 -22.90 52.01 36.66
CA ARG A 84 -23.49 51.79 38.01
C ARG A 84 -24.97 51.37 37.98
N ILE A 85 -25.35 50.55 36.99
CA ILE A 85 -26.74 50.09 36.81
C ILE A 85 -27.03 48.97 37.81
N VAL A 86 -27.99 49.16 38.72
CA VAL A 86 -28.27 48.22 39.83
C VAL A 86 -29.13 47.02 39.39
N SER A 87 -29.90 47.11 38.30
CA SER A 87 -30.99 46.16 38.01
C SER A 87 -30.82 45.24 36.80
N ARG A 88 -29.64 45.18 36.17
CA ARG A 88 -29.45 44.29 35.00
C ARG A 88 -29.04 42.87 35.45
N ARG A 89 -29.89 41.87 35.18
CA ARG A 89 -29.64 40.45 35.47
C ARG A 89 -28.34 40.01 34.79
N ARG A 90 -27.37 39.49 35.56
CA ARG A 90 -26.14 38.89 35.01
C ARG A 90 -26.53 37.70 34.13
N MET A 91 -25.99 37.64 32.92
CA MET A 91 -26.15 36.46 32.06
C MET A 91 -25.52 35.23 32.72
N PRO A 92 -26.18 34.07 32.75
CA PRO A 92 -25.64 32.83 33.28
C PRO A 92 -24.55 32.31 32.33
N ALA A 93 -23.29 32.55 32.68
CA ALA A 93 -22.13 31.95 32.01
C ALA A 93 -21.98 30.45 32.31
N LEU A 94 -22.62 29.97 33.39
CA LEU A 94 -22.54 28.59 33.89
C LEU A 94 -22.84 27.50 32.84
N PRO A 95 -23.96 27.51 32.08
CA PRO A 95 -24.25 26.48 31.07
C PRO A 95 -23.17 26.39 29.98
N TYR A 96 -22.54 27.51 29.61
CA TYR A 96 -21.49 27.54 28.61
C TYR A 96 -20.16 27.00 29.14
N VAL A 97 -19.84 27.29 30.40
CA VAL A 97 -18.68 26.70 31.08
C VAL A 97 -18.87 25.18 31.20
N ILE A 98 -20.06 24.72 31.60
CA ILE A 98 -20.39 23.28 31.67
C ILE A 98 -20.24 22.64 30.29
N GLY A 99 -20.78 23.26 29.23
CA GLY A 99 -20.64 22.76 27.86
C GLY A 99 -19.19 22.68 27.39
N ALA A 100 -18.37 23.69 27.70
CA ALA A 100 -16.94 23.70 27.36
C ALA A 100 -16.16 22.61 28.12
N VAL A 101 -16.45 22.42 29.41
CA VAL A 101 -15.87 21.34 30.22
C VAL A 101 -16.30 19.97 29.69
N ALA A 102 -17.58 19.79 29.35
CA ALA A 102 -18.09 18.55 28.78
C ALA A 102 -17.44 18.22 27.43
N LEU A 103 -17.27 19.20 26.54
CA LEU A 103 -16.51 19.04 25.30
C LEU A 103 -15.04 18.70 25.59
N GLY A 104 -14.40 19.37 26.53
CA GLY A 104 -13.02 19.08 26.92
C GLY A 104 -12.84 17.64 27.44
N LEU A 105 -13.73 17.19 28.33
CA LEU A 105 -13.75 15.82 28.84
C LEU A 105 -14.05 14.81 27.74
N TRP A 106 -14.98 15.12 26.84
CA TRP A 106 -15.29 14.30 25.67
C TRP A 106 -14.06 14.10 24.78
N LEU A 107 -13.38 15.19 24.41
CA LEU A 107 -12.15 15.12 23.61
C LEU A 107 -11.04 14.37 24.33
N LEU A 108 -10.91 14.56 25.64
CA LEU A 108 -9.95 13.84 26.47
C LEU A 108 -10.21 12.33 26.44
N ILE A 109 -11.47 11.89 26.56
CA ILE A 109 -11.85 10.48 26.46
C ILE A 109 -11.45 9.92 25.10
N LEU A 110 -11.70 10.65 24.02
CA LEU A 110 -11.37 10.20 22.66
C LEU A 110 -9.86 10.07 22.42
N ILE A 111 -9.05 10.94 23.03
CA ILE A 111 -7.58 10.88 22.96
C ILE A 111 -7.03 9.73 23.81
N ILE A 112 -7.63 9.46 24.96
CA ILE A 112 -7.20 8.41 25.88
C ILE A 112 -7.67 7.01 25.40
N ALA A 113 -8.77 6.92 24.66
CA ALA A 113 -9.36 5.65 24.25
C ALA A 113 -8.37 4.70 23.52
N PRO A 114 -7.58 5.14 22.53
CA PRO A 114 -6.55 4.29 21.90
C PRO A 114 -5.46 3.78 22.84
N VAL A 115 -5.16 4.54 23.91
CA VAL A 115 -4.17 4.16 24.93
C VAL A 115 -4.72 3.08 25.84
N VAL A 116 -5.98 3.23 26.24
CA VAL A 116 -6.67 2.28 27.13
C VAL A 116 -6.98 0.97 26.42
N ASP A 117 -7.40 1.04 25.14
CA ASP A 117 -7.79 -0.13 24.34
C ASP A 117 -6.79 -0.44 23.21
N ALA A 118 -5.50 -0.35 23.53
CA ALA A 118 -4.42 -0.72 22.60
C ALA A 118 -4.50 -2.20 22.18
N ASN A 119 -4.95 -3.09 23.09
CA ASN A 119 -5.18 -4.49 22.76
C ASN A 119 -6.36 -4.66 21.77
N GLY A 120 -7.44 -3.90 21.95
CA GLY A 120 -8.54 -3.85 20.98
C GLY A 120 -8.04 -3.47 19.60
N LEU A 121 -7.22 -2.40 19.48
CA LEU A 121 -6.63 -1.97 18.20
C LEU A 121 -5.77 -3.07 17.56
N ARG A 122 -4.95 -3.76 18.34
CA ARG A 122 -4.14 -4.90 17.88
C ARG A 122 -5.02 -6.03 17.32
N ASP A 123 -6.09 -6.35 18.03
CA ASP A 123 -6.93 -7.51 17.74
C ASP A 123 -7.96 -7.24 16.61
N LEU A 124 -8.14 -5.96 16.19
CA LEU A 124 -9.04 -5.58 15.08
C LEU A 124 -8.75 -6.32 13.78
N ALA A 125 -7.47 -6.53 13.47
CA ALA A 125 -7.06 -7.23 12.26
C ALA A 125 -7.41 -8.73 12.29
N GLY A 126 -7.62 -9.29 13.49
CA GLY A 126 -7.89 -10.73 13.67
C GLY A 126 -6.80 -11.62 13.06
N ALA A 127 -5.55 -11.17 13.07
CA ALA A 127 -4.48 -11.77 12.30
C ALA A 127 -4.15 -13.19 12.79
N GLN A 128 -4.12 -14.15 11.87
CA GLN A 128 -3.66 -15.51 12.14
C GLN A 128 -2.14 -15.59 11.99
N ILE A 129 -1.45 -16.06 13.03
CA ILE A 129 0.02 -16.19 13.00
C ILE A 129 0.37 -17.61 12.53
N THR A 130 1.24 -17.71 11.53
CA THR A 130 1.73 -19.00 11.00
C THR A 130 3.23 -18.95 10.75
N SER A 131 3.91 -20.06 10.96
CA SER A 131 5.31 -20.29 10.56
C SER A 131 5.42 -21.14 9.29
N ALA A 132 4.30 -21.39 8.61
CA ALA A 132 4.29 -22.14 7.37
C ALA A 132 5.15 -21.43 6.30
N PRO A 133 5.84 -22.20 5.43
CA PRO A 133 6.63 -21.60 4.35
C PRO A 133 5.74 -20.75 3.43
N PRO A 134 6.29 -19.67 2.83
CA PRO A 134 5.56 -18.87 1.86
C PRO A 134 5.08 -19.78 0.74
N PRO A 135 3.81 -19.73 0.34
CA PRO A 135 3.36 -20.62 -0.70
C PRO A 135 3.98 -20.19 -2.05
N ALA A 136 4.22 -21.17 -2.92
CA ALA A 136 5.02 -20.95 -4.13
C ALA A 136 4.33 -19.99 -5.10
N ALA A 137 5.05 -18.98 -5.59
CA ALA A 137 4.56 -18.08 -6.61
C ALA A 137 4.90 -18.61 -8.00
N LYS A 138 4.01 -18.40 -8.96
CA LYS A 138 4.32 -18.67 -10.37
C LYS A 138 5.07 -17.49 -10.97
N PRO A 139 6.23 -17.70 -11.63
CA PRO A 139 6.99 -16.61 -12.25
C PRO A 139 6.20 -15.81 -13.32
N GLN A 140 5.13 -16.38 -13.88
CA GLN A 140 4.34 -15.72 -14.93
C GLN A 140 3.40 -14.62 -14.43
N HIS A 141 3.12 -14.54 -13.12
CA HIS A 141 2.18 -13.58 -12.53
C HIS A 141 2.90 -12.61 -11.57
N LEU A 142 4.16 -12.29 -11.87
CA LEU A 142 4.92 -11.33 -11.08
C LEU A 142 4.42 -9.92 -11.37
N ARG A 143 4.07 -9.19 -10.31
CA ARG A 143 3.85 -7.74 -10.41
C ARG A 143 5.20 -7.05 -10.63
N ILE A 144 5.44 -6.61 -11.87
CA ILE A 144 6.69 -5.95 -12.27
C ILE A 144 6.47 -4.54 -12.82
N VAL A 145 5.22 -4.11 -13.03
CA VAL A 145 4.91 -2.73 -13.42
C VAL A 145 4.43 -1.97 -12.17
N PRO A 146 5.23 -1.03 -11.64
CA PRO A 146 4.82 -0.20 -10.53
C PRO A 146 3.79 0.84 -10.99
N GLN A 147 3.05 1.43 -10.05
CA GLN A 147 2.00 2.41 -10.33
C GLN A 147 2.50 3.61 -11.15
N VAL A 148 3.71 4.09 -10.88
CA VAL A 148 4.33 5.20 -11.63
C VAL A 148 4.57 4.86 -13.11
N SER A 149 4.89 3.60 -13.43
CA SER A 149 5.02 3.14 -14.80
C SER A 149 3.66 2.94 -15.47
N ALA A 150 2.65 2.50 -14.71
CA ALA A 150 1.29 2.44 -15.22
C ALA A 150 0.76 3.83 -15.58
N ALA A 151 1.01 4.83 -14.73
CA ALA A 151 0.68 6.23 -15.02
C ALA A 151 1.36 6.74 -16.28
N PHE A 152 2.68 6.48 -16.44
CA PHE A 152 3.43 6.86 -17.63
C PHE A 152 2.86 6.25 -18.93
N GLU A 153 2.48 4.98 -18.92
CA GLU A 153 1.86 4.35 -20.10
C GLU A 153 0.43 4.84 -20.35
N GLY A 154 -0.35 5.07 -19.29
CA GLY A 154 -1.71 5.59 -19.42
C GLY A 154 -1.76 7.00 -19.99
N ASP A 155 -0.87 7.90 -19.57
CA ASP A 155 -0.81 9.28 -20.04
C ASP A 155 -0.60 9.39 -21.56
N LYS A 156 0.17 8.46 -22.15
CA LYS A 156 0.38 8.41 -23.60
C LYS A 156 -0.91 8.18 -24.37
N VAL A 157 -1.82 7.39 -23.81
CA VAL A 157 -3.09 7.04 -24.46
C VAL A 157 -4.13 8.13 -24.21
N VAL A 158 -4.16 8.72 -23.02
CA VAL A 158 -5.05 9.85 -22.70
C VAL A 158 -4.72 11.09 -23.51
N GLY A 159 -3.44 11.33 -23.83
CA GLY A 159 -3.03 12.44 -24.70
C GLY A 159 -3.77 12.46 -26.05
N GLN A 160 -4.32 11.32 -26.50
CA GLN A 160 -5.09 11.20 -27.74
C GLN A 160 -6.55 11.69 -27.60
N LEU A 161 -7.08 11.78 -26.37
CA LEU A 161 -8.46 12.21 -26.07
C LEU A 161 -8.63 13.74 -25.94
N GLY A 162 -7.53 14.49 -26.08
CA GLY A 162 -7.50 15.94 -25.98
C GLY A 162 -7.62 16.45 -24.53
N SER A 163 -7.71 17.78 -24.38
CA SER A 163 -7.57 18.47 -23.09
C SER A 163 -8.80 18.44 -22.16
N TYR A 164 -9.76 17.54 -22.41
CA TYR A 164 -11.00 17.45 -21.62
C TYR A 164 -10.88 16.52 -20.42
N TYR A 165 -10.09 15.45 -20.58
CA TYR A 165 -9.95 14.40 -19.60
C TYR A 165 -8.50 14.23 -19.19
N GLU A 166 -8.31 13.78 -17.96
CA GLU A 166 -7.01 13.41 -17.42
C GLU A 166 -7.12 12.12 -16.62
N ILE A 167 -5.97 11.53 -16.32
CA ILE A 167 -5.86 10.48 -15.31
C ILE A 167 -5.10 11.05 -14.13
N ASP A 168 -5.65 10.82 -12.95
CA ASP A 168 -4.94 11.04 -11.71
C ASP A 168 -4.05 9.81 -11.43
N ALA A 169 -2.73 10.03 -11.39
CA ALA A 169 -1.73 9.00 -11.14
C ALA A 169 -1.95 8.28 -9.80
N ASP A 170 -2.58 8.93 -8.82
CA ASP A 170 -2.86 8.37 -7.50
C ASP A 170 -4.15 7.53 -7.46
N LYS A 171 -4.95 7.53 -8.55
CA LYS A 171 -6.25 6.84 -8.63
C LYS A 171 -6.22 5.52 -9.39
N TYR A 172 -5.03 5.03 -9.73
CA TYR A 172 -4.86 3.70 -10.27
C TYR A 172 -5.22 2.64 -9.23
N ASN A 173 -6.21 1.83 -9.55
CA ASN A 173 -6.58 0.66 -8.78
C ASN A 173 -5.94 -0.59 -9.40
N ILE A 174 -5.15 -1.33 -8.62
CA ILE A 174 -4.69 -2.66 -9.02
C ILE A 174 -5.77 -3.71 -8.70
N GLN A 175 -6.08 -4.54 -9.68
CA GLN A 175 -7.09 -5.59 -9.58
C GLN A 175 -6.80 -6.73 -10.57
N PRO A 176 -7.21 -7.98 -10.28
CA PRO A 176 -7.12 -9.04 -11.27
C PRO A 176 -8.29 -8.93 -12.27
N VAL A 177 -7.97 -8.74 -13.54
CA VAL A 177 -8.90 -8.76 -14.67
C VAL A 177 -8.53 -9.92 -15.56
N ASN A 178 -9.48 -10.82 -15.85
CA ASN A 178 -9.23 -12.02 -16.67
C ASN A 178 -8.04 -12.89 -16.21
N GLY A 179 -7.74 -12.89 -14.91
CA GLY A 179 -6.65 -13.68 -14.32
C GLY A 179 -5.25 -13.05 -14.40
N GLN A 180 -5.14 -11.80 -14.83
CA GLN A 180 -3.90 -11.01 -14.81
C GLN A 180 -4.08 -9.77 -13.95
N LEU A 181 -3.05 -9.35 -13.21
CA LEU A 181 -3.08 -8.07 -12.51
C LEU A 181 -3.04 -6.92 -13.52
N GLN A 182 -4.02 -6.03 -13.41
CA GLN A 182 -4.14 -4.82 -14.20
C GLN A 182 -4.28 -3.61 -13.28
N TRP A 183 -3.65 -2.52 -13.67
CA TRP A 183 -3.87 -1.19 -13.16
C TRP A 183 -5.00 -0.53 -13.95
N VAL A 184 -6.06 -0.10 -13.26
CA VAL A 184 -7.20 0.55 -13.88
C VAL A 184 -7.40 1.93 -13.28
N ALA A 185 -7.47 2.95 -14.12
CA ALA A 185 -7.75 4.32 -13.70
C ALA A 185 -8.94 4.91 -14.46
N PRO A 186 -9.88 5.59 -13.78
CA PRO A 186 -10.98 6.27 -14.44
C PRO A 186 -10.47 7.51 -15.20
N LEU A 187 -11.06 7.80 -16.35
CA LEU A 187 -10.91 9.12 -16.96
C LEU A 187 -11.70 10.14 -16.15
N GLN A 188 -11.02 11.23 -15.79
CA GLN A 188 -11.57 12.28 -14.94
C GLN A 188 -11.69 13.60 -15.69
N PHE A 189 -12.63 14.44 -15.28
CA PHE A 189 -12.69 15.81 -15.77
C PHE A 189 -11.52 16.60 -15.20
N ARG A 190 -10.81 17.32 -16.06
CA ARG A 190 -9.68 18.16 -15.63
C ARG A 190 -10.08 19.34 -14.77
N ASP A 191 -11.24 19.94 -15.07
CA ASP A 191 -11.69 21.13 -14.37
C ASP A 191 -13.22 21.30 -14.50
N PHE A 192 -13.76 22.23 -13.69
CA PHE A 192 -15.19 22.54 -13.65
C PHE A 192 -15.75 22.91 -15.03
N ILE A 193 -14.99 23.66 -15.84
CA ILE A 193 -15.45 24.07 -17.18
C ILE A 193 -15.53 22.86 -18.11
N LYS A 194 -14.56 21.94 -18.06
CA LYS A 194 -14.62 20.67 -18.81
C LYS A 194 -15.80 19.82 -18.38
N TRP A 195 -16.06 19.72 -17.07
CA TRP A 195 -17.23 19.01 -16.55
C TRP A 195 -18.54 19.61 -17.07
N VAL A 196 -18.76 20.93 -16.98
CA VAL A 196 -19.97 21.57 -17.52
C VAL A 196 -20.10 21.39 -19.04
N THR A 197 -18.98 21.41 -19.76
CA THR A 197 -18.97 21.30 -21.23
C THR A 197 -19.30 19.89 -21.72
N ARG A 198 -18.78 18.86 -21.05
CA ARG A 198 -18.91 17.46 -21.49
C ARG A 198 -20.00 16.68 -20.75
N GLY A 199 -20.24 16.99 -19.48
CA GLY A 199 -21.23 16.36 -18.60
C GLY A 199 -20.94 14.90 -18.22
N THR A 200 -20.17 14.16 -19.01
CA THR A 200 -19.84 12.74 -18.82
C THR A 200 -18.41 12.42 -19.23
N THR A 201 -17.82 11.37 -18.65
CA THR A 201 -16.50 10.83 -19.04
C THR A 201 -16.66 9.52 -19.83
N PRO A 202 -15.78 9.23 -20.80
CA PRO A 202 -16.07 8.23 -21.81
C PRO A 202 -15.59 6.81 -21.45
N GLY A 203 -14.89 6.63 -20.32
CA GLY A 203 -14.37 5.32 -19.93
C GLY A 203 -13.17 5.36 -18.99
N VAL A 204 -12.31 4.35 -19.12
CA VAL A 204 -11.18 4.10 -18.22
C VAL A 204 -9.95 3.68 -19.00
N VAL A 205 -8.78 3.76 -18.37
CA VAL A 205 -7.53 3.23 -18.92
C VAL A 205 -7.10 2.01 -18.11
N GLU A 206 -6.72 0.97 -18.84
CA GLU A 206 -6.22 -0.30 -18.33
C GLU A 206 -4.76 -0.47 -18.73
N VAL A 207 -3.89 -0.78 -17.77
CA VAL A 207 -2.46 -1.02 -17.98
C VAL A 207 -2.06 -2.31 -17.27
N SER A 208 -1.26 -3.15 -17.92
CA SER A 208 -0.79 -4.40 -17.32
C SER A 208 0.12 -4.15 -16.12
N ALA A 209 -0.14 -4.84 -15.01
CA ALA A 209 0.76 -4.84 -13.85
C ALA A 209 1.89 -5.88 -13.99
N GLU A 210 1.75 -6.81 -14.94
CA GLU A 210 2.63 -7.98 -15.13
C GLU A 210 3.53 -7.84 -16.37
N LYS A 211 3.18 -7.01 -17.35
CA LYS A 211 3.89 -6.88 -18.64
C LYS A 211 4.21 -5.41 -18.95
N PRO A 212 5.47 -4.99 -18.77
CA PRO A 212 5.89 -3.61 -19.01
C PRO A 212 5.86 -3.17 -20.47
N ASP A 213 5.95 -4.11 -21.41
CA ASP A 213 5.94 -3.89 -22.85
C ASP A 213 4.51 -3.81 -23.43
N GLN A 214 3.50 -4.20 -22.66
CA GLN A 214 2.11 -4.15 -23.08
C GLN A 214 1.60 -2.70 -23.03
N ALA A 215 1.21 -2.18 -24.19
CA ALA A 215 0.64 -0.84 -24.31
C ALA A 215 -0.66 -0.72 -23.49
N ALA A 216 -0.87 0.46 -22.90
CA ALA A 216 -2.10 0.79 -22.20
C ALA A 216 -3.31 0.71 -23.15
N ARG A 217 -4.43 0.18 -22.65
CA ARG A 217 -5.68 0.03 -23.38
C ARG A 217 -6.69 1.06 -22.89
N LEU A 218 -7.29 1.77 -23.85
CA LEU A 218 -8.40 2.67 -23.57
C LEU A 218 -9.73 1.90 -23.67
N LEU A 219 -10.37 1.69 -22.53
CA LEU A 219 -11.68 1.06 -22.44
C LEU A 219 -12.76 2.14 -22.50
N LEU A 220 -13.20 2.43 -23.72
CA LEU A 220 -14.33 3.32 -23.96
C LEU A 220 -15.65 2.55 -23.81
N GLY A 221 -16.60 3.15 -23.11
CA GLY A 221 -17.87 2.51 -22.80
C GLY A 221 -19.01 3.52 -22.76
N GLU A 222 -20.01 3.20 -21.95
CA GLU A 222 -21.13 4.10 -21.69
C GLU A 222 -20.66 5.39 -20.99
N PRO A 223 -21.22 6.56 -21.35
CA PRO A 223 -20.82 7.84 -20.79
C PRO A 223 -21.10 7.90 -19.28
N MET A 224 -20.05 7.96 -18.47
CA MET A 224 -20.10 7.97 -17.02
C MET A 224 -20.40 9.39 -16.51
N ARG A 225 -21.50 9.54 -15.77
CA ARG A 225 -21.93 10.82 -15.18
C ARG A 225 -21.44 10.99 -13.75
N TYR A 226 -21.47 9.91 -12.97
CA TYR A 226 -21.13 9.89 -11.55
C TYR A 226 -19.68 9.44 -11.36
N VAL A 227 -18.79 10.41 -11.23
CA VAL A 227 -17.34 10.18 -11.08
C VAL A 227 -16.78 11.08 -9.96
N PRO A 228 -15.65 10.74 -9.32
CA PRO A 228 -15.05 11.57 -8.26
C PRO A 228 -14.69 13.00 -8.67
N SER A 229 -14.42 13.25 -9.96
CA SER A 229 -14.09 14.58 -10.49
C SER A 229 -15.30 15.39 -10.95
N ALA A 230 -16.50 14.82 -10.88
CA ALA A 230 -17.73 15.54 -11.20
C ALA A 230 -18.12 16.47 -10.05
N PHE A 231 -18.97 17.46 -10.32
CA PHE A 231 -19.37 18.46 -9.34
C PHE A 231 -20.84 18.30 -8.93
N LEU A 232 -21.22 19.02 -7.87
CA LEU A 232 -22.57 19.03 -7.31
C LEU A 232 -23.06 17.61 -7.02
N TRP A 233 -24.28 17.26 -7.43
CA TRP A 233 -24.87 15.94 -7.21
C TRP A 233 -24.30 14.83 -8.11
N ALA A 234 -23.50 15.17 -9.12
CA ALA A 234 -22.81 14.20 -9.96
C ALA A 234 -21.47 13.76 -9.34
N ASP A 235 -20.93 14.52 -8.37
CA ASP A 235 -19.81 14.05 -7.55
C ASP A 235 -20.15 12.72 -6.89
N LEU A 236 -19.34 11.70 -7.18
CA LEU A 236 -19.58 10.34 -6.70
C LEU A 236 -19.62 10.28 -5.16
N LYS A 237 -18.72 11.00 -4.48
CA LYS A 237 -18.67 11.01 -3.00
C LYS A 237 -19.97 11.57 -2.43
N ARG A 238 -20.43 12.71 -2.95
CA ARG A 238 -21.68 13.35 -2.53
C ARG A 238 -22.90 12.51 -2.86
N HIS A 239 -22.92 11.85 -4.01
CA HIS A 239 -24.00 10.96 -4.40
C HIS A 239 -24.15 9.80 -3.41
N VAL A 240 -23.05 9.11 -3.07
CA VAL A 240 -23.05 8.05 -2.05
C VAL A 240 -23.43 8.59 -0.67
N TYR A 241 -22.83 9.71 -0.27
CA TYR A 241 -23.13 10.35 1.02
C TYR A 241 -24.61 10.71 1.18
N SER A 242 -25.27 11.10 0.09
CA SER A 242 -26.68 11.51 0.10
C SER A 242 -27.65 10.42 0.58
N ALA A 243 -27.25 9.15 0.46
CA ALA A 243 -27.98 7.97 0.91
C ALA A 243 -27.32 7.28 2.13
N TYR A 244 -25.97 7.23 2.17
CA TYR A 244 -25.22 6.41 3.13
C TYR A 244 -24.36 7.21 4.13
N GLY A 245 -24.52 8.54 4.21
CA GLY A 245 -23.71 9.41 5.09
C GLY A 245 -23.87 9.20 6.60
N TYR A 246 -24.66 8.23 7.05
CA TYR A 246 -24.67 7.73 8.43
C TYR A 246 -23.52 6.75 8.73
N ARG A 247 -22.72 6.41 7.71
CA ARG A 247 -21.45 5.67 7.82
C ARG A 247 -20.33 6.52 7.24
N GLN A 248 -19.09 6.21 7.63
CA GLN A 248 -17.90 6.81 7.05
C GLN A 248 -17.63 6.20 5.67
N ILE A 249 -17.40 7.02 4.66
CA ILE A 249 -16.89 6.56 3.36
C ILE A 249 -15.37 6.48 3.50
N LEU A 250 -14.83 5.26 3.53
CA LEU A 250 -13.40 5.00 3.72
C LEU A 250 -12.62 5.19 2.41
N GLU A 251 -13.14 4.65 1.30
CA GLU A 251 -12.52 4.74 -0.01
C GLU A 251 -13.58 4.71 -1.12
N LEU A 252 -13.31 5.40 -2.22
CA LEU A 252 -13.99 5.24 -3.50
C LEU A 252 -12.99 4.61 -4.47
N THR A 253 -13.29 3.41 -4.95
CA THR A 253 -12.42 2.68 -5.88
C THR A 253 -13.19 2.28 -7.12
N LEU A 254 -12.53 2.28 -8.28
CA LEU A 254 -13.11 1.84 -9.55
C LEU A 254 -12.66 0.40 -9.83
N GLN A 255 -13.61 -0.48 -10.14
CA GLN A 255 -13.34 -1.85 -10.58
C GLN A 255 -14.05 -2.15 -11.88
N LEU A 256 -13.52 -3.12 -12.62
CA LEU A 256 -14.14 -3.62 -13.84
C LEU A 256 -14.98 -4.84 -13.50
N ASP A 257 -16.21 -4.88 -14.00
CA ASP A 257 -17.04 -6.08 -13.90
C ASP A 257 -16.60 -7.18 -14.90
N ASP A 258 -17.29 -8.32 -14.88
CA ASP A 258 -16.99 -9.45 -15.77
C ASP A 258 -17.13 -9.12 -17.28
N LYS A 259 -17.75 -7.97 -17.63
CA LYS A 259 -17.93 -7.46 -19.00
C LYS A 259 -17.04 -6.25 -19.28
N GLU A 260 -16.04 -5.99 -18.44
CA GLU A 260 -15.18 -4.81 -18.50
C GLU A 260 -15.95 -3.48 -18.35
N LYS A 261 -17.17 -3.50 -17.76
CA LYS A 261 -17.92 -2.29 -17.43
C LYS A 261 -17.34 -1.67 -16.14
N PRO A 262 -16.98 -0.38 -16.14
CA PRO A 262 -16.53 0.31 -14.93
C PRO A 262 -17.64 0.44 -13.90
N MET A 263 -17.37 0.01 -12.68
CA MET A 263 -18.25 0.13 -11.52
C MET A 263 -17.48 0.76 -10.36
N TYR A 264 -18.07 1.72 -9.66
CA TYR A 264 -17.46 2.26 -8.45
C TYR A 264 -17.90 1.49 -7.23
N LEU A 265 -16.97 1.26 -6.31
CA LEU A 265 -17.23 0.75 -4.98
C LEU A 265 -16.91 1.84 -3.97
N ALA A 266 -17.88 2.10 -3.10
CA ALA A 266 -17.71 2.94 -1.93
C ALA A 266 -17.63 2.06 -0.68
N THR A 267 -16.44 1.90 -0.13
CA THR A 267 -16.25 1.15 1.11
C THR A 267 -16.75 1.97 2.28
N LEU A 268 -17.68 1.40 3.05
CA LEU A 268 -18.28 2.05 4.21
C LEU A 268 -17.69 1.49 5.50
N GLY A 269 -17.44 2.36 6.46
CA GLY A 269 -16.87 2.00 7.75
C GLY A 269 -17.36 2.84 8.91
N ARG A 270 -16.77 2.57 10.07
CA ARG A 270 -16.91 3.36 11.29
C ARG A 270 -15.69 3.17 12.19
N PRO A 271 -15.34 4.17 13.00
CA PRO A 271 -14.38 3.96 14.08
C PRO A 271 -14.97 3.04 15.17
N THR A 272 -14.09 2.34 15.88
CA THR A 272 -14.46 1.51 17.05
C THR A 272 -13.88 2.02 18.36
N ILE A 273 -12.69 2.62 18.33
CA ILE A 273 -11.95 3.03 19.53
C ILE A 273 -11.63 4.53 19.44
N GLY A 274 -12.49 5.35 20.03
CA GLY A 274 -12.41 6.80 19.89
C GLY A 274 -12.57 7.21 18.42
N TRP A 275 -11.61 7.96 17.88
CA TRP A 275 -11.55 8.25 16.43
C TRP A 275 -10.74 7.25 15.63
N SER A 276 -10.16 6.24 16.29
CA SER A 276 -9.32 5.21 15.67
C SER A 276 -10.06 3.87 15.58
N GLY A 277 -9.37 2.85 15.07
CA GLY A 277 -9.90 1.50 14.98
C GLY A 277 -11.00 1.38 13.93
N GLU A 278 -10.81 1.98 12.76
CA GLU A 278 -11.77 1.93 11.67
C GLU A 278 -12.07 0.48 11.28
N VAL A 279 -13.35 0.15 11.11
CA VAL A 279 -13.80 -1.17 10.65
C VAL A 279 -14.70 -1.03 9.44
N VAL A 280 -14.52 -1.92 8.46
CA VAL A 280 -15.41 -2.02 7.29
C VAL A 280 -16.75 -2.60 7.71
N THR A 281 -17.83 -1.86 7.44
CA THR A 281 -19.22 -2.21 7.78
C THR A 281 -20.06 -2.59 6.57
N GLY A 282 -19.60 -2.29 5.36
CA GLY A 282 -20.27 -2.64 4.12
C GLY A 282 -19.59 -2.00 2.91
N VAL A 283 -20.14 -2.26 1.73
CA VAL A 283 -19.70 -1.66 0.47
C VAL A 283 -20.91 -1.33 -0.38
N VAL A 284 -20.87 -0.18 -1.06
CA VAL A 284 -21.90 0.23 -2.01
C VAL A 284 -21.32 0.17 -3.40
N ILE A 285 -21.92 -0.65 -4.27
CA ILE A 285 -21.63 -0.65 -5.69
C ILE A 285 -22.48 0.45 -6.35
N VAL A 286 -21.84 1.30 -7.14
CA VAL A 286 -22.45 2.42 -7.84
C VAL A 286 -22.24 2.24 -9.34
N ASP A 287 -23.33 2.23 -10.10
CA ASP A 287 -23.26 2.34 -11.56
C ASP A 287 -22.95 3.80 -11.93
N PRO A 288 -21.80 4.11 -12.56
CA PRO A 288 -21.40 5.47 -12.85
C PRO A 288 -22.24 6.17 -13.93
N VAL A 289 -23.00 5.42 -14.73
CA VAL A 289 -23.84 5.95 -15.81
C VAL A 289 -25.19 6.38 -15.22
N THR A 290 -25.83 5.49 -14.48
CA THR A 290 -27.19 5.71 -13.96
C THR A 290 -27.22 6.32 -12.55
N GLY A 291 -26.15 6.16 -11.77
CA GLY A 291 -26.12 6.50 -10.36
C GLY A 291 -26.88 5.50 -9.48
N ALA A 292 -27.32 4.36 -10.02
CA ALA A 292 -27.94 3.31 -9.21
C ALA A 292 -26.94 2.78 -8.17
N MET A 293 -27.41 2.60 -6.93
CA MET A 293 -26.58 2.16 -5.81
C MET A 293 -27.11 0.87 -5.22
N GLN A 294 -26.23 -0.11 -5.00
CA GLN A 294 -26.52 -1.36 -4.33
C GLN A 294 -25.60 -1.54 -3.12
N ASN A 295 -26.18 -1.58 -1.92
CA ASN A 295 -25.43 -1.74 -0.67
C ASN A 295 -25.37 -3.21 -0.24
N TYR A 296 -24.18 -3.64 0.15
CA TYR A 296 -23.90 -4.93 0.76
C TYR A 296 -23.34 -4.70 2.15
N ALA A 297 -24.01 -5.20 3.18
CA ALA A 297 -23.47 -5.20 4.54
C ALA A 297 -22.29 -6.17 4.64
N ARG A 298 -21.44 -6.01 5.65
CA ARG A 298 -20.25 -6.86 5.87
C ARG A 298 -20.59 -8.35 5.88
N GLU A 299 -21.67 -8.70 6.57
CA GLU A 299 -22.20 -10.06 6.69
C GLU A 299 -22.64 -10.66 5.35
N ASP A 300 -22.97 -9.82 4.37
CA ASP A 300 -23.40 -10.22 3.03
C ASP A 300 -22.25 -10.26 2.01
N PHE A 301 -20.99 -10.11 2.42
CA PHE A 301 -19.86 -10.12 1.49
C PHE A 301 -19.72 -11.42 0.69
N ALA A 302 -20.24 -12.54 1.21
CA ALA A 302 -20.32 -13.80 0.47
C ALA A 302 -21.26 -13.74 -0.75
N ARG A 303 -22.14 -12.73 -0.84
CA ARG A 303 -23.06 -12.48 -1.95
C ARG A 303 -22.54 -11.44 -2.94
N LEU A 304 -21.35 -10.87 -2.70
CA LEU A 304 -20.76 -9.93 -3.64
C LEU A 304 -20.52 -10.60 -4.99
N PRO A 305 -20.71 -9.89 -6.10
CA PRO A 305 -20.35 -10.40 -7.42
C PRO A 305 -18.88 -10.84 -7.49
N GLY A 306 -18.59 -11.90 -8.25
CA GLY A 306 -17.24 -12.48 -8.33
C GLY A 306 -16.17 -11.53 -8.86
N TRP A 307 -16.56 -10.52 -9.65
CA TRP A 307 -15.68 -9.45 -10.14
C TRP A 307 -15.29 -8.43 -9.07
N VAL A 308 -15.96 -8.41 -7.91
CA VAL A 308 -15.56 -7.55 -6.79
C VAL A 308 -14.32 -8.17 -6.15
N LYS A 309 -13.17 -7.52 -6.39
CA LYS A 309 -11.88 -8.00 -5.93
C LYS A 309 -11.28 -7.13 -4.83
N ARG A 310 -11.73 -5.89 -4.65
CA ARG A 310 -11.18 -4.99 -3.62
C ARG A 310 -12.29 -4.31 -2.84
N VAL A 311 -12.39 -4.59 -1.54
CA VAL A 311 -13.31 -3.90 -0.62
C VAL A 311 -12.53 -3.18 0.47
N TYR A 312 -11.47 -3.81 0.98
CA TYR A 312 -10.61 -3.24 2.01
C TYR A 312 -9.60 -2.25 1.41
N PRO A 313 -9.62 -0.97 1.84
CA PRO A 313 -8.68 0.03 1.36
C PRO A 313 -7.24 -0.28 1.79
N PRO A 314 -6.23 0.02 0.97
CA PRO A 314 -4.83 -0.23 1.29
C PRO A 314 -4.38 0.54 2.53
N GLU A 315 -4.81 1.80 2.69
CA GLU A 315 -4.51 2.63 3.86
C GLU A 315 -5.05 2.01 5.15
N LEU A 316 -6.28 1.50 5.13
CA LEU A 316 -6.87 0.83 6.30
C LEU A 316 -6.11 -0.45 6.65
N VAL A 317 -5.71 -1.22 5.64
CA VAL A 317 -4.96 -2.46 5.83
C VAL A 317 -3.55 -2.17 6.33
N TRP A 318 -2.94 -1.06 5.90
CA TRP A 318 -1.69 -0.57 6.46
C TRP A 318 -1.83 -0.25 7.95
N GLN A 319 -2.87 0.50 8.35
CA GLN A 319 -3.16 0.79 9.76
C GLN A 319 -3.40 -0.48 10.58
N TYR A 320 -4.07 -1.49 10.01
CA TYR A 320 -4.24 -2.79 10.67
C TYR A 320 -2.90 -3.47 10.92
N ASN A 321 -1.98 -3.43 9.96
CA ASN A 321 -0.64 -3.96 10.15
C ASN A 321 0.15 -3.17 11.21
N GLU A 322 0.03 -1.84 11.21
CA GLU A 322 0.65 -0.97 12.20
C GLU A 322 0.15 -1.32 13.61
N TRP A 323 -1.16 -1.34 13.84
CA TRP A 323 -1.72 -1.65 15.17
C TRP A 323 -1.42 -3.08 15.61
N PHE A 324 -1.51 -4.05 14.70
CA PHE A 324 -1.21 -5.46 14.97
C PHE A 324 0.19 -5.66 15.56
N GLY A 325 1.17 -4.94 15.03
CA GLY A 325 2.56 -5.06 15.44
C GLY A 325 3.03 -4.05 16.49
N LEU A 326 2.48 -2.83 16.50
CA LEU A 326 2.81 -1.77 17.47
C LEU A 326 2.35 -2.15 18.88
N TYR A 327 1.11 -2.63 19.00
CA TYR A 327 0.47 -2.87 20.30
C TYR A 327 0.64 -4.31 20.80
N VAL A 328 1.65 -5.03 20.31
CA VAL A 328 2.09 -6.29 20.92
C VAL A 328 2.43 -6.04 22.39
N HIS A 329 1.85 -6.84 23.29
CA HIS A 329 1.91 -6.67 24.75
C HIS A 329 1.35 -5.32 25.28
N GLY A 330 0.52 -4.63 24.50
CA GLY A 330 -0.19 -3.42 24.90
C GLY A 330 0.63 -2.12 24.82
N TRP A 331 -0.03 -1.01 25.18
CA TRP A 331 0.52 0.34 25.01
C TRP A 331 1.83 0.61 25.76
N LEU A 332 1.96 0.11 27.00
CA LEU A 332 3.16 0.32 27.80
C LEU A 332 4.39 -0.34 27.16
N ASN A 333 4.21 -1.51 26.55
CA ASN A 333 5.28 -2.17 25.81
C ASN A 333 5.67 -1.35 24.58
N ALA A 334 4.69 -0.93 23.78
CA ALA A 334 4.89 -0.09 22.60
C ALA A 334 5.73 1.16 22.89
N ARG A 335 5.53 1.77 24.08
CA ARG A 335 6.18 3.03 24.44
C ARG A 335 7.54 2.88 25.13
N LEU A 336 7.73 1.84 25.94
CA LEU A 336 8.87 1.73 26.87
C LEU A 336 9.84 0.62 26.49
N SER A 337 9.35 -0.63 26.37
CA SER A 337 10.22 -1.81 26.23
C SER A 337 10.39 -2.27 24.79
N GLN A 338 9.42 -1.94 23.92
CA GLN A 338 9.37 -2.33 22.50
C GLN A 338 9.66 -3.82 22.24
N ARG A 339 9.30 -4.69 23.20
CA ARG A 339 9.56 -6.12 23.11
C ARG A 339 8.62 -6.76 22.10
N ASP A 340 9.16 -7.53 21.18
CA ASP A 340 8.41 -8.20 20.11
C ASP A 340 7.59 -7.25 19.21
N VAL A 341 7.83 -5.94 19.30
CA VAL A 341 7.19 -4.98 18.41
C VAL A 341 7.77 -5.16 17.02
N HIS A 342 6.89 -5.17 16.03
CA HIS A 342 7.26 -5.19 14.63
C HIS A 342 6.32 -4.23 13.89
N LEU A 343 6.81 -3.48 12.92
CA LEU A 343 6.05 -2.46 12.21
C LEU A 343 6.14 -2.67 10.71
N PRO A 344 5.15 -2.22 9.93
CA PRO A 344 5.28 -2.14 8.48
C PRO A 344 6.62 -1.52 8.07
N ALA A 345 7.37 -2.19 7.20
CA ALA A 345 8.64 -1.64 6.70
C ALA A 345 8.43 -0.44 5.78
N ARG A 346 7.22 -0.26 5.24
CA ARG A 346 6.84 0.88 4.39
C ARG A 346 5.49 1.46 4.83
N GLY A 347 5.24 2.70 4.42
CA GLY A 347 3.98 3.42 4.64
C GLY A 347 2.85 3.03 3.68
N GLU A 348 2.90 1.83 3.08
CA GLU A 348 1.94 1.38 2.08
C GLU A 348 1.84 -0.17 2.09
N VAL A 349 0.80 -0.70 1.46
CA VAL A 349 0.65 -2.14 1.20
C VAL A 349 0.55 -2.41 -0.29
N PHE A 350 1.04 -3.57 -0.73
CA PHE A 350 1.14 -3.91 -2.14
C PHE A 350 0.08 -4.93 -2.54
N GLY A 351 -0.76 -4.63 -3.53
CA GLY A 351 -1.66 -5.61 -4.11
C GLY A 351 -0.88 -6.68 -4.88
N VAL A 352 -1.16 -7.96 -4.58
CA VAL A 352 -0.56 -9.13 -5.19
C VAL A 352 -1.60 -10.22 -5.42
N ILE A 353 -1.30 -11.16 -6.32
CA ILE A 353 -2.02 -12.43 -6.35
C ILE A 353 -1.33 -13.35 -5.35
N ASP A 354 -2.06 -13.72 -4.30
CA ASP A 354 -1.59 -14.71 -3.35
C ASP A 354 -1.48 -16.10 -4.02
N PRO A 355 -0.83 -17.06 -3.36
CA PRO A 355 -0.70 -18.40 -3.93
C PRO A 355 -2.00 -19.21 -4.03
N ALA A 356 -3.05 -18.80 -3.31
CA ALA A 356 -4.41 -19.34 -3.48
C ALA A 356 -5.16 -18.68 -4.65
N LYS A 357 -4.47 -17.88 -5.47
CA LYS A 357 -4.98 -17.10 -6.61
C LYS A 357 -6.03 -16.06 -6.21
N GLN A 358 -6.01 -15.63 -4.96
CA GLN A 358 -6.83 -14.54 -4.46
C GLN A 358 -6.02 -13.25 -4.49
N PHE A 359 -6.72 -12.14 -4.73
CA PHE A 359 -6.08 -10.83 -4.63
C PHE A 359 -5.93 -10.45 -3.16
N ALA A 360 -4.71 -10.15 -2.74
CA ALA A 360 -4.39 -9.84 -1.35
C ALA A 360 -3.49 -8.61 -1.25
N TRP A 361 -3.56 -7.93 -0.12
CA TRP A 361 -2.61 -6.90 0.27
C TRP A 361 -1.42 -7.55 0.98
N PHE A 362 -0.22 -7.29 0.46
CA PHE A 362 1.05 -7.71 1.02
C PHE A 362 1.69 -6.56 1.80
N CYS A 363 2.21 -6.86 3.00
CA CYS A 363 2.97 -5.92 3.83
C CYS A 363 4.09 -6.66 4.54
N ASP A 364 5.34 -6.23 4.39
CA ASP A 364 6.43 -6.74 5.22
C ASP A 364 6.59 -5.95 6.52
N HIS A 365 7.11 -6.62 7.53
CA HIS A 365 7.33 -6.08 8.87
C HIS A 365 8.82 -6.10 9.21
N THR A 366 9.25 -5.07 9.93
CA THR A 366 10.62 -4.89 10.43
C THR A 366 10.58 -4.54 11.91
N SER A 367 11.73 -4.54 12.59
CA SER A 367 11.78 -4.02 13.96
C SER A 367 11.55 -2.50 14.00
N PRO A 368 11.19 -1.91 15.15
CA PRO A 368 11.00 -0.46 15.30
C PRO A 368 12.27 0.37 15.09
N SER A 369 13.42 -0.27 14.96
CA SER A 369 14.69 0.41 14.70
C SER A 369 14.71 0.92 13.26
N ALA A 370 14.83 2.23 13.10
CA ALA A 370 14.90 2.87 11.78
C ALA A 370 16.08 2.40 10.91
N ASN A 371 17.10 1.79 11.52
CA ASN A 371 18.28 1.27 10.81
C ASN A 371 18.19 -0.23 10.51
N ASP A 372 17.13 -0.91 10.93
CA ASP A 372 17.00 -2.34 10.67
C ASP A 372 16.67 -2.60 9.20
N ARG A 373 17.50 -3.46 8.61
CA ARG A 373 17.38 -3.91 7.23
C ARG A 373 16.84 -5.34 7.13
N SER A 374 16.46 -5.90 8.27
CA SER A 374 15.95 -7.25 8.40
C SER A 374 14.43 -7.25 8.52
N MET A 375 13.79 -8.25 7.92
CA MET A 375 12.37 -8.52 8.06
C MET A 375 12.16 -9.40 9.29
N THR A 376 11.08 -9.14 10.03
CA THR A 376 10.61 -10.01 11.13
C THR A 376 9.55 -11.00 10.62
N GLY A 377 8.76 -10.57 9.63
CA GLY A 377 7.74 -11.35 8.96
C GLY A 377 7.02 -10.51 7.90
N TYR A 378 5.94 -11.04 7.34
CA TYR A 378 5.08 -10.30 6.41
C TYR A 378 3.62 -10.77 6.54
N THR A 379 2.68 -9.99 6.04
CA THR A 379 1.26 -10.33 6.02
C THR A 379 0.73 -10.48 4.60
N TYR A 380 -0.27 -11.36 4.47
CA TYR A 380 -1.27 -11.29 3.41
C TYR A 380 -2.63 -10.97 4.03
N THR A 381 -3.30 -9.95 3.49
CA THR A 381 -4.66 -9.58 3.89
C THR A 381 -5.59 -9.73 2.70
N ASP A 382 -6.60 -10.59 2.83
CA ASP A 382 -7.63 -10.75 1.82
C ASP A 382 -8.34 -9.41 1.57
N THR A 383 -8.35 -8.97 0.32
CA THR A 383 -8.82 -7.64 -0.07
C THR A 383 -10.34 -7.50 -0.03
N VAL A 384 -11.10 -8.59 0.09
CA VAL A 384 -12.58 -8.57 0.16
C VAL A 384 -13.06 -8.81 1.59
N THR A 385 -12.54 -9.84 2.25
CA THR A 385 -12.95 -10.28 3.60
C THR A 385 -12.18 -9.60 4.73
N GLY A 386 -10.99 -9.07 4.43
CA GLY A 386 -10.07 -8.46 5.40
C GLY A 386 -9.39 -9.45 6.34
N LYS A 387 -9.42 -10.75 6.05
CA LYS A 387 -8.72 -11.76 6.84
C LYS A 387 -7.21 -11.58 6.65
N MET A 388 -6.50 -11.32 7.75
CA MET A 388 -5.05 -11.14 7.77
C MET A 388 -4.36 -12.42 8.25
N THR A 389 -3.27 -12.80 7.57
CA THR A 389 -2.36 -13.86 8.01
C THR A 389 -0.96 -13.30 8.11
N TYR A 390 -0.30 -13.44 9.26
CA TYR A 390 1.08 -13.05 9.51
C TYR A 390 2.01 -14.25 9.46
N TYR A 391 2.99 -14.19 8.57
CA TYR A 391 4.01 -15.21 8.36
C TYR A 391 5.28 -14.82 9.13
N THR A 392 5.59 -15.57 10.18
CA THR A 392 6.75 -15.36 11.03
C THR A 392 7.93 -16.26 10.63
N GLY A 393 9.10 -16.06 11.25
CA GLY A 393 10.27 -16.92 11.07
C GLY A 393 11.25 -16.44 10.00
N PHE A 394 11.17 -15.17 9.61
CA PHE A 394 12.04 -14.56 8.59
C PHE A 394 13.14 -13.67 9.19
N ASN A 395 13.44 -13.83 10.48
CA ASN A 395 14.47 -13.05 11.16
C ASN A 395 15.81 -13.12 10.40
N GLY A 396 16.38 -11.94 10.08
CA GLY A 396 17.63 -11.81 9.34
C GLY A 396 17.48 -11.84 7.80
N TYR A 397 16.28 -12.06 7.28
CA TYR A 397 16.01 -11.90 5.85
C TYR A 397 15.95 -10.41 5.51
N PHE A 398 16.33 -10.00 4.30
CA PHE A 398 16.18 -8.61 3.88
C PHE A 398 14.71 -8.19 3.89
N ASN A 399 14.43 -6.99 4.41
CA ASN A 399 13.13 -6.34 4.24
C ASN A 399 13.04 -5.59 2.90
N SER A 400 11.87 -5.04 2.60
CA SER A 400 11.58 -4.33 1.35
C SER A 400 12.51 -3.12 1.13
N GLN A 401 12.86 -2.38 2.18
CA GLN A 401 13.80 -1.25 2.10
C GLN A 401 15.24 -1.69 1.81
N ALA A 402 15.67 -2.82 2.38
CA ALA A 402 16.98 -3.40 2.14
C ALA A 402 17.12 -3.92 0.71
N ALA A 403 16.09 -4.58 0.19
CA ALA A 403 16.04 -5.01 -1.21
C ALA A 403 16.14 -3.81 -2.16
N ASP A 404 15.35 -2.77 -1.90
CA ASP A 404 15.34 -1.51 -2.67
C ASP A 404 16.73 -0.86 -2.71
N THR A 405 17.37 -0.75 -1.54
CA THR A 405 18.72 -0.20 -1.41
C THR A 405 19.76 -1.05 -2.14
N SER A 406 19.63 -2.37 -2.08
CA SER A 406 20.55 -3.29 -2.75
C SER A 406 20.47 -3.17 -4.27
N VAL A 407 19.25 -3.09 -4.82
CA VAL A 407 19.02 -2.88 -6.25
C VAL A 407 19.50 -1.48 -6.67
N GLY A 408 19.19 -0.46 -5.88
CA GLY A 408 19.65 0.92 -6.11
C GLY A 408 21.18 1.06 -6.15
N ALA A 409 21.89 0.27 -5.34
CA ALA A 409 23.35 0.27 -5.30
C ALA A 409 24.00 -0.52 -6.45
N PHE A 410 23.23 -1.32 -7.18
CA PHE A 410 23.76 -2.15 -8.27
C PHE A 410 24.34 -1.28 -9.39
N PRO A 411 25.53 -1.59 -9.95
CA PRO A 411 26.22 -0.71 -10.89
C PRO A 411 25.36 -0.24 -12.07
N THR A 412 24.61 -1.16 -12.69
CA THR A 412 23.74 -0.85 -13.84
C THR A 412 22.62 0.14 -13.48
N VAL A 413 21.99 -0.04 -12.31
CA VAL A 413 20.90 0.83 -11.82
C VAL A 413 21.46 2.20 -11.43
N ARG A 414 22.58 2.22 -10.70
CA ARG A 414 23.22 3.45 -10.22
C ARG A 414 23.77 4.30 -11.37
N GLN A 415 24.45 3.69 -12.35
CA GLN A 415 25.02 4.39 -13.50
C GLN A 415 23.94 4.98 -14.40
N ALA A 416 22.84 4.26 -14.60
CA ALA A 416 21.69 4.73 -15.38
C ALA A 416 20.73 5.63 -14.58
N GLN A 417 21.04 5.93 -13.31
CA GLN A 417 20.21 6.75 -12.41
C GLN A 417 18.76 6.25 -12.31
N LEU A 418 18.58 4.92 -12.29
CA LEU A 418 17.27 4.30 -12.18
C LEU A 418 16.81 4.28 -10.73
N ILE A 419 15.49 4.33 -10.56
CA ILE A 419 14.81 4.41 -9.27
C ILE A 419 14.09 3.08 -9.04
N PRO A 420 14.53 2.28 -8.06
CA PRO A 420 13.79 1.12 -7.56
C PRO A 420 12.40 1.51 -7.03
N GLN A 421 11.39 0.69 -7.29
CA GLN A 421 9.99 0.97 -6.95
C GLN A 421 9.27 -0.29 -6.45
N GLN A 422 8.32 -0.11 -5.53
CA GLN A 422 7.35 -1.11 -5.06
C GLN A 422 7.89 -2.56 -4.95
N PRO A 423 8.92 -2.82 -4.11
CA PRO A 423 9.46 -4.15 -3.90
C PRO A 423 8.40 -5.11 -3.32
N VAL A 424 8.20 -6.25 -3.98
CA VAL A 424 7.23 -7.27 -3.55
C VAL A 424 7.92 -8.62 -3.36
N LEU A 425 7.63 -9.30 -2.26
CA LEU A 425 8.21 -10.61 -1.96
C LEU A 425 7.41 -11.73 -2.63
N TYR A 426 8.09 -12.58 -3.39
CA TYR A 426 7.54 -13.80 -3.97
C TYR A 426 8.44 -15.00 -3.66
N ASN A 427 7.90 -16.21 -3.73
CA ASN A 427 8.70 -17.42 -3.64
C ASN A 427 9.08 -17.91 -5.05
N LEU A 428 10.30 -17.62 -5.47
CA LEU A 428 10.86 -18.06 -6.74
C LEU A 428 11.86 -19.20 -6.52
N PHE A 429 11.68 -20.31 -7.22
CA PHE A 429 12.56 -21.49 -7.13
C PHE A 429 12.76 -21.98 -5.68
N ALA A 430 11.68 -22.00 -4.88
CA ALA A 430 11.68 -22.35 -3.46
C ALA A 430 12.53 -21.43 -2.56
N ARG A 431 12.78 -20.19 -3.00
CA ARG A 431 13.53 -19.17 -2.28
C ARG A 431 12.72 -17.87 -2.20
N PRO A 432 12.51 -17.29 -1.00
CA PRO A 432 11.94 -15.95 -0.87
C PRO A 432 12.81 -14.92 -1.59
N THR A 433 12.22 -14.24 -2.57
CA THR A 433 12.89 -13.34 -3.50
C THR A 433 12.08 -12.06 -3.65
N TRP A 434 12.71 -10.93 -3.37
CA TRP A 434 12.16 -9.61 -3.63
C TRP A 434 12.23 -9.30 -5.11
N ILE A 435 11.11 -8.88 -5.66
CA ILE A 435 10.94 -8.42 -7.03
C ILE A 435 10.86 -6.91 -6.96
N VAL A 436 11.88 -6.25 -7.51
CA VAL A 436 12.08 -4.81 -7.38
C VAL A 436 12.16 -4.22 -8.78
N PRO A 437 11.02 -3.77 -9.36
CA PRO A 437 11.07 -3.07 -10.63
C PRO A 437 11.81 -1.75 -10.49
N THR A 438 12.50 -1.35 -11.56
CA THR A 438 13.27 -0.10 -11.61
C THR A 438 12.81 0.74 -12.78
N VAL A 439 12.67 2.04 -12.53
CA VAL A 439 12.13 3.01 -13.48
C VAL A 439 13.12 4.13 -13.73
N ALA A 440 13.01 4.81 -14.87
CA ALA A 440 13.67 6.09 -15.09
C ALA A 440 12.95 7.20 -14.31
N ASP A 441 13.57 8.39 -14.22
CA ASP A 441 13.01 9.57 -13.52
C ASP A 441 11.61 9.98 -14.01
N ASN A 442 11.29 9.72 -15.28
CA ASN A 442 9.97 9.97 -15.86
C ASN A 442 8.93 8.87 -15.57
N GLY A 443 9.23 7.88 -14.73
CA GLY A 443 8.35 6.76 -14.39
C GLY A 443 8.37 5.58 -15.37
N LYS A 444 9.05 5.69 -16.53
CA LYS A 444 9.14 4.60 -17.50
C LYS A 444 9.91 3.40 -16.93
N TYR A 445 9.33 2.20 -16.99
CA TYR A 445 10.00 0.95 -16.62
C TYR A 445 11.28 0.70 -17.46
N GLN A 446 12.34 0.20 -16.83
CA GLN A 446 13.64 -0.03 -17.47
C GLN A 446 14.19 -1.43 -17.25
N THR A 447 14.21 -1.93 -16.01
CA THR A 447 14.71 -3.28 -15.70
C THR A 447 14.16 -3.81 -14.38
N LEU A 448 14.42 -5.09 -14.10
CA LEU A 448 13.99 -5.82 -12.92
C LEU A 448 15.19 -6.19 -12.03
N GLY A 449 15.13 -5.80 -10.77
CA GLY A 449 15.98 -6.31 -9.70
C GLY A 449 15.35 -7.49 -8.98
N LEU A 450 16.12 -8.54 -8.73
CA LEU A 450 15.75 -9.71 -7.94
C LEU A 450 16.72 -9.82 -6.77
N VAL A 451 16.20 -9.79 -5.54
CA VAL A 451 17.02 -9.91 -4.32
C VAL A 451 16.58 -11.13 -3.54
N LEU A 452 17.47 -12.11 -3.37
CA LEU A 452 17.21 -13.21 -2.45
C LEU A 452 17.11 -12.65 -1.03
N ALA A 453 15.95 -12.81 -0.41
CA ALA A 453 15.71 -12.28 0.92
C ALA A 453 16.62 -12.97 1.97
N ASP A 454 16.93 -14.25 1.77
CA ASP A 454 18.00 -14.95 2.47
C ASP A 454 19.37 -14.60 1.87
N GLY A 455 20.16 -13.80 2.61
CA GLY A 455 21.54 -13.47 2.28
C GLY A 455 21.74 -12.26 1.35
N GLY A 456 20.66 -11.64 0.85
CA GLY A 456 20.73 -10.35 0.14
C GLY A 456 21.44 -10.40 -1.21
N HIS A 457 21.50 -11.57 -1.86
CA HIS A 457 22.11 -11.68 -3.18
C HIS A 457 21.22 -11.01 -4.24
N THR A 458 21.77 -10.01 -4.91
CA THR A 458 21.06 -9.15 -5.85
C THR A 458 21.49 -9.42 -7.29
N ILE A 459 20.49 -9.61 -8.14
CA ILE A 459 20.61 -9.81 -9.58
C ILE A 459 19.77 -8.71 -10.23
N VAL A 460 20.30 -8.08 -11.28
CA VAL A 460 19.55 -7.09 -12.05
C VAL A 460 19.61 -7.45 -13.52
N GLY A 461 18.46 -7.47 -14.18
CA GLY A 461 18.37 -7.71 -15.60
C GLY A 461 19.14 -6.65 -16.40
N SER A 462 19.74 -7.06 -17.51
CA SER A 462 20.42 -6.14 -18.41
C SER A 462 19.43 -5.15 -19.01
N VAL A 463 19.68 -3.85 -18.83
CA VAL A 463 18.89 -2.75 -19.43
C VAL A 463 18.93 -2.75 -20.97
N ASN A 464 19.90 -3.45 -21.56
CA ASN A 464 20.06 -3.57 -23.01
C ASN A 464 19.42 -4.87 -23.57
N ALA A 465 18.91 -5.75 -22.71
CA ALA A 465 18.20 -6.94 -23.16
C ALA A 465 16.84 -6.56 -23.74
N SER A 466 16.38 -7.31 -24.74
CA SER A 466 15.01 -7.14 -25.27
C SER A 466 13.93 -7.45 -24.23
N ASN A 467 14.25 -8.29 -23.24
CA ASN A 467 13.39 -8.61 -22.12
C ASN A 467 14.25 -8.69 -20.84
N PRO A 468 14.43 -7.56 -20.12
CA PRO A 468 15.25 -7.52 -18.90
C PRO A 468 14.73 -8.41 -17.77
N GLU A 469 13.41 -8.59 -17.65
CA GLU A 469 12.81 -9.44 -16.63
C GLU A 469 13.13 -10.93 -16.82
N ALA A 470 13.06 -11.44 -18.05
CA ALA A 470 13.42 -12.81 -18.37
C ALA A 470 14.92 -13.06 -18.16
N ASP A 471 15.77 -12.09 -18.47
CA ASP A 471 17.21 -12.14 -18.18
C ASP A 471 17.46 -12.25 -16.66
N ALA A 472 16.84 -11.40 -15.86
CA ALA A 472 16.97 -11.44 -14.40
C ALA A 472 16.52 -12.80 -13.83
N VAL A 473 15.36 -13.31 -14.26
CA VAL A 473 14.81 -14.60 -13.80
C VAL A 473 15.71 -15.77 -14.23
N ALA A 474 16.25 -15.75 -15.45
CA ALA A 474 17.18 -16.77 -15.94
C ALA A 474 18.49 -16.79 -15.13
N GLN A 475 19.05 -15.62 -14.81
CA GLN A 475 20.24 -15.50 -13.97
C GLN A 475 19.98 -16.01 -12.55
N LEU A 476 18.81 -15.70 -11.96
CA LEU A 476 18.41 -16.23 -10.66
C LEU A 476 18.27 -17.75 -10.69
N GLN A 477 17.63 -18.30 -11.73
CA GLN A 477 17.49 -19.74 -11.90
C GLN A 477 18.86 -20.43 -11.98
N ALA A 478 19.79 -19.88 -12.74
CA ALA A 478 21.15 -20.40 -12.86
C ALA A 478 21.89 -20.35 -11.51
N PHE A 479 21.74 -19.27 -10.75
CA PHE A 479 22.33 -19.12 -9.42
C PHE A 479 21.79 -20.14 -8.43
N VAL A 480 20.46 -20.32 -8.37
CA VAL A 480 19.81 -21.29 -7.48
C VAL A 480 20.20 -22.71 -7.87
N ALA A 481 20.22 -23.03 -9.17
CA ALA A 481 20.64 -24.35 -9.65
C ALA A 481 22.12 -24.67 -9.32
N ALA A 482 23.00 -23.66 -9.40
CA ALA A 482 24.41 -23.82 -9.05
C ALA A 482 24.62 -24.13 -7.56
N ARG A 483 23.76 -23.59 -6.68
CA ARG A 483 23.75 -23.87 -5.23
C ARG A 483 23.01 -25.15 -4.85
N ALA A 484 21.99 -25.54 -5.62
CA ALA A 484 21.24 -26.79 -5.41
C ALA A 484 22.03 -28.04 -5.82
N SER A 485 23.10 -27.89 -6.62
CA SER A 485 24.01 -28.99 -6.96
C SER A 485 24.84 -29.39 -5.72
N PRO A 486 24.68 -30.60 -5.17
CA PRO A 486 25.49 -31.06 -4.05
C PRO A 486 26.92 -31.29 -4.55
N GLY A 487 27.82 -30.35 -4.27
CA GLY A 487 29.23 -30.49 -4.65
C GLY A 487 30.05 -29.21 -4.75
N ARG A 488 29.61 -28.09 -4.16
CA ARG A 488 30.36 -26.82 -4.28
C ARG A 488 30.41 -25.93 -3.04
N ASN A 489 30.08 -26.47 -1.86
CA ASN A 489 30.44 -25.83 -0.59
C ASN A 489 31.69 -26.53 -0.05
N GLY A 490 32.71 -25.72 0.27
CA GLY A 490 34.03 -26.16 0.72
C GLY A 490 34.02 -26.85 2.08
N GLY A 491 33.57 -28.10 2.10
CA GLY A 491 33.89 -29.08 3.13
C GLY A 491 34.73 -30.17 2.50
N ASN A 492 35.94 -30.36 3.03
CA ASN A 492 36.78 -31.51 2.77
C ASN A 492 35.95 -32.79 2.91
N ALA A 493 35.63 -33.45 1.80
CA ALA A 493 35.02 -34.77 1.80
C ALA A 493 35.51 -35.52 0.55
N ASP A 494 36.39 -36.48 0.81
CA ASP A 494 36.87 -37.51 -0.11
C ASP A 494 35.70 -38.29 -0.74
N ALA A 495 35.09 -37.72 -1.78
CA ALA A 495 34.12 -38.42 -2.61
C ALA A 495 34.54 -38.28 -4.08
N GLY A 496 35.30 -39.29 -4.56
CA GLY A 496 35.54 -39.51 -5.99
C GLY A 496 36.73 -38.79 -6.63
N ALA A 497 37.73 -38.40 -5.83
CA ALA A 497 39.00 -37.89 -6.34
C ALA A 497 39.79 -39.01 -7.05
N VAL A 498 39.88 -38.94 -8.38
CA VAL A 498 40.76 -39.81 -9.18
C VAL A 498 42.08 -39.10 -9.34
N SER A 499 43.15 -39.72 -8.85
CA SER A 499 44.51 -39.25 -9.04
C SER A 499 45.13 -39.92 -10.28
N ARG A 500 45.76 -39.11 -11.13
CA ARG A 500 46.50 -39.57 -12.31
C ARG A 500 47.92 -39.03 -12.26
N ASN A 501 48.88 -39.95 -12.30
CA ASN A 501 50.29 -39.63 -12.45
C ASN A 501 50.66 -39.64 -13.92
N GLY A 502 51.33 -38.59 -14.39
CA GLY A 502 51.83 -38.52 -15.76
C GLY A 502 52.95 -37.52 -15.93
N ILE A 503 53.53 -37.50 -17.13
CA ILE A 503 54.48 -36.47 -17.55
C ILE A 503 53.68 -35.38 -18.26
N VAL A 504 53.87 -34.12 -17.88
CA VAL A 504 53.23 -32.98 -18.53
C VAL A 504 53.72 -32.88 -19.97
N ASP A 505 52.78 -32.88 -20.92
CA ASP A 505 53.08 -32.81 -22.36
C ASP A 505 53.00 -31.37 -22.87
N ARG A 506 51.88 -30.67 -22.59
CA ARG A 506 51.68 -29.27 -22.97
C ARG A 506 51.09 -28.48 -21.81
N VAL A 507 51.46 -27.20 -21.77
CA VAL A 507 51.00 -26.22 -20.77
C VAL A 507 50.55 -24.94 -21.49
N ALA A 508 49.40 -24.40 -21.09
CA ALA A 508 48.92 -23.09 -21.55
C ALA A 508 48.33 -22.30 -20.38
N VAL A 509 48.70 -21.03 -20.25
CA VAL A 509 48.12 -20.12 -19.26
C VAL A 509 47.11 -19.22 -19.96
N VAL A 510 45.86 -19.23 -19.49
CA VAL A 510 44.78 -18.38 -20.04
C VAL A 510 44.03 -17.74 -18.87
N GLY A 511 44.18 -16.42 -18.73
CA GLY A 511 43.65 -15.68 -17.58
C GLY A 511 44.29 -16.15 -16.27
N ASP A 512 43.45 -16.51 -15.29
CA ASP A 512 43.87 -17.00 -13.97
C ASP A 512 43.87 -18.54 -13.87
N SER A 513 43.90 -19.23 -15.01
CA SER A 513 43.88 -20.69 -15.10
C SER A 513 45.01 -21.26 -15.96
N LEU A 514 45.62 -22.33 -15.45
CA LEU A 514 46.60 -23.16 -16.13
C LEU A 514 45.90 -24.38 -16.74
N TYR A 515 46.15 -24.63 -18.02
CA TYR A 515 45.67 -25.81 -18.74
C TYR A 515 46.84 -26.74 -19.03
N VAL A 516 46.72 -28.01 -18.64
CA VAL A 516 47.79 -29.02 -18.73
C VAL A 516 47.27 -30.30 -19.39
N THR A 517 48.08 -30.91 -20.25
CA THR A 517 47.85 -32.28 -20.75
C THR A 517 48.93 -33.23 -20.25
N LEU A 518 48.58 -34.49 -20.01
CA LEU A 518 49.54 -35.55 -19.63
C LEU A 518 49.84 -36.43 -20.84
N ARG A 519 51.09 -36.85 -21.00
CA ARG A 519 51.52 -37.73 -22.10
C ARG A 519 50.76 -39.06 -22.02
N GLY A 520 50.03 -39.40 -23.09
CA GLY A 520 49.19 -40.60 -23.17
C GLY A 520 47.76 -40.43 -22.63
N ASP A 521 47.39 -39.23 -22.18
CA ASP A 521 46.04 -38.87 -21.79
C ASP A 521 45.45 -37.82 -22.74
N ARG A 522 44.24 -38.07 -23.25
CA ARG A 522 43.54 -37.14 -24.17
C ARG A 522 42.77 -36.03 -23.46
N ARG A 523 42.86 -35.96 -22.13
CA ARG A 523 42.14 -34.97 -21.32
C ARG A 523 42.98 -33.72 -21.08
N ILE A 524 42.30 -32.58 -21.03
CA ILE A 524 42.87 -31.31 -20.58
C ILE A 524 42.45 -31.08 -19.14
N TYR A 525 43.44 -30.83 -18.29
CA TYR A 525 43.27 -30.53 -16.88
C TYR A 525 43.34 -29.02 -16.67
N ARG A 526 42.35 -28.43 -15.99
CA ARG A 526 42.33 -27.02 -15.60
C ARG A 526 42.72 -26.88 -14.13
N ILE A 527 43.75 -26.11 -13.85
CA ILE A 527 44.31 -25.85 -12.52
C ILE A 527 44.26 -24.33 -12.30
N GLU A 528 43.86 -23.86 -11.13
CA GLU A 528 43.91 -22.43 -10.80
C GLU A 528 45.36 -22.00 -10.52
N LEU A 529 45.76 -20.81 -10.97
CA LEU A 529 47.14 -20.32 -10.75
C LEU A 529 47.48 -20.09 -9.27
N SER A 530 46.46 -19.99 -8.41
CA SER A 530 46.57 -19.92 -6.95
C SER A 530 47.12 -21.22 -6.33
N ALA A 531 47.11 -22.35 -7.05
CA ALA A 531 47.59 -23.62 -6.55
C ALA A 531 49.14 -23.63 -6.46
N PRO A 532 49.71 -24.19 -5.37
CA PRO A 532 51.16 -24.26 -5.22
C PRO A 532 51.79 -25.02 -6.40
N ASN A 533 52.79 -24.42 -7.02
CA ASN A 533 53.54 -24.90 -8.19
C ASN A 533 52.83 -24.81 -9.56
N ALA A 534 51.57 -24.34 -9.63
CA ALA A 534 50.88 -24.18 -10.91
C ALA A 534 51.59 -23.17 -11.83
N ALA A 535 52.03 -22.03 -11.29
CA ALA A 535 52.76 -21.01 -12.05
C ALA A 535 54.15 -21.43 -12.55
N LEU A 536 54.71 -22.52 -11.99
CA LEU A 536 56.07 -23.00 -12.29
C LEU A 536 56.11 -24.29 -13.12
N THR A 537 54.94 -24.88 -13.42
CA THR A 537 54.83 -26.16 -14.13
C THR A 537 55.27 -26.02 -15.59
N ARG A 538 56.14 -26.93 -16.07
CA ARG A 538 56.65 -26.95 -17.45
C ARG A 538 56.41 -28.30 -18.12
N ALA A 539 56.47 -28.30 -19.46
CA ALA A 539 56.47 -29.54 -20.23
C ALA A 539 57.68 -30.41 -19.85
N GLY A 540 57.44 -31.69 -19.54
CA GLY A 540 58.44 -32.64 -19.06
C GLY A 540 58.39 -32.92 -17.56
N ASP A 541 57.68 -32.10 -16.77
CA ASP A 541 57.56 -32.32 -15.32
C ASP A 541 56.69 -33.55 -15.00
N ARG A 542 57.02 -34.25 -13.91
CA ARG A 542 56.14 -35.28 -13.35
C ARG A 542 55.08 -34.62 -12.48
N ALA A 543 53.82 -34.79 -12.87
CA ALA A 543 52.69 -34.22 -12.14
C ALA A 543 51.69 -35.31 -11.75
N THR A 544 51.13 -35.14 -10.55
CA THR A 544 49.98 -35.90 -10.06
C THR A 544 48.78 -34.97 -10.09
N VAL A 545 47.82 -35.26 -10.97
CA VAL A 545 46.60 -34.47 -11.09
C VAL A 545 45.45 -35.20 -10.41
N THR A 546 44.87 -34.56 -9.40
CA THR A 546 43.70 -35.07 -8.68
C THR A 546 42.46 -34.31 -9.15
N PHE A 547 41.46 -35.03 -9.64
CA PHE A 547 40.20 -34.44 -10.13
C PHE A 547 38.99 -35.25 -9.67
N VAL A 548 37.85 -34.59 -9.49
CA VAL A 548 36.59 -35.26 -9.12
C VAL A 548 35.82 -35.60 -10.38
N GLY A 549 35.51 -36.89 -10.56
CA GLY A 549 34.86 -37.41 -11.77
C GLY A 549 33.42 -36.95 -11.93
N GLY A 550 33.19 -35.83 -12.62
CA GLY A 550 31.84 -35.34 -12.92
C GLY A 550 31.71 -34.35 -14.07
N LYS A 551 32.80 -33.83 -14.64
CA LYS A 551 32.75 -33.03 -15.86
C LYS A 551 33.85 -33.48 -16.82
N ALA A 552 33.41 -33.88 -18.01
CA ALA A 552 34.24 -34.31 -19.11
C ALA A 552 35.39 -33.32 -19.33
N GLY A 553 36.64 -33.80 -19.17
CA GLY A 553 37.73 -33.19 -19.92
C GLY A 553 37.33 -33.28 -21.39
N VAL A 554 37.38 -32.16 -22.11
CA VAL A 554 37.11 -32.16 -23.56
C VAL A 554 38.14 -33.12 -24.17
N PRO A 555 37.72 -34.26 -24.74
CA PRO A 555 38.65 -35.12 -25.45
C PRO A 555 39.10 -34.40 -26.71
N LEU A 556 40.40 -34.35 -26.95
CA LEU A 556 40.96 -34.02 -28.27
C LEU A 556 40.70 -35.15 -29.27
#